data_AF-A0A1V9FHU1-F1
#
_entry.id   AF-A0A1V9FHU1-F1
#
_cell.length_a   1.000
_cell.length_b   1.000
_cell.length_c   1.000
_cell.angle_alpha   90.00
_cell.angle_beta   90.00
_cell.angle_gamma   90.00
#
_symmetry.space_group_name_H-M   'P 1'
#
loop_
_entity.id
_entity.type
_entity.pdbx_description
1 polymer ?
#
loop_
_entity_poly.entity_id
_entity_poly.type
_entity_poly.pdbx_seq_one_letter_code
_entity_poly.pdbx_strand_id
1 'polypeptide(L)'
;MTKNQHAQESTQNKDGWVKEVFPDPENDYNKVWHNKFVFQEVGNGDYISIDLSPDKYGKIIYLSHDDGEGHGYVMADSFSELLSNWAQLGFVGGEDWQWLPFCKDKTSGIDPSCSNALLWQHTIGLR
;
A
#
# COMPACT_ATOMS: atom_id res chain seq x y z
N MET A 1 -10.86 11.19 -20.62
CA MET A 1 -10.95 11.27 -19.15
C MET A 1 -9.95 12.32 -18.67
N THR A 2 -10.35 13.19 -17.74
CA THR A 2 -9.44 14.15 -17.11
C THR A 2 -8.74 13.48 -15.91
N LYS A 3 -7.51 13.89 -15.59
CA LYS A 3 -6.62 13.24 -14.60
C LYS A 3 -7.22 13.09 -13.19
N ASN A 4 -8.24 13.88 -12.83
CA ASN A 4 -8.92 13.78 -11.53
C ASN A 4 -9.98 12.67 -11.46
N GLN A 5 -10.39 12.07 -12.60
CA GLN A 5 -11.41 11.03 -12.61
C GLN A 5 -10.89 9.70 -12.07
N HIS A 6 -9.65 9.31 -12.34
CA HIS A 6 -9.13 8.00 -11.95
C HIS A 6 -9.07 7.80 -10.43
N ALA A 7 -8.53 8.74 -9.65
CA ALA A 7 -8.49 8.59 -8.19
C ALA A 7 -9.90 8.56 -7.57
N GLN A 8 -10.85 9.28 -8.18
CA GLN A 8 -12.25 9.25 -7.77
C GLN A 8 -12.91 7.91 -8.09
N GLU A 9 -12.67 7.37 -9.29
CA GLU A 9 -13.12 6.04 -9.72
C GLU A 9 -12.54 4.93 -8.82
N SER A 10 -11.24 4.98 -8.51
CA SER A 10 -10.61 4.00 -7.62
C SER A 10 -11.16 4.03 -6.20
N THR A 11 -11.45 5.22 -5.68
CA THR A 11 -12.11 5.35 -4.37
C THR A 11 -13.52 4.76 -4.42
N GLN A 12 -14.28 5.00 -5.48
CA GLN A 12 -15.62 4.41 -5.68
C GLN A 12 -15.56 2.88 -5.80
N ASN A 13 -14.59 2.33 -6.53
CA ASN A 13 -14.38 0.89 -6.65
C ASN A 13 -14.07 0.26 -5.28
N LYS A 14 -13.15 0.87 -4.53
CA LYS A 14 -12.84 0.46 -3.14
C LYS A 14 -14.05 0.64 -2.21
N ASP A 15 -14.91 1.63 -2.40
CA ASP A 15 -16.16 1.77 -1.63
C ASP A 15 -17.14 0.63 -1.93
N GLY A 16 -17.16 0.12 -3.16
CA GLY A 16 -17.86 -1.12 -3.52
C GLY A 16 -17.37 -2.32 -2.72
N TRP A 17 -16.03 -2.51 -2.60
CA TRP A 17 -15.44 -3.56 -1.77
C TRP A 17 -15.86 -3.45 -0.30
N VAL A 18 -15.81 -2.25 0.27
CA VAL A 18 -16.28 -2.02 1.66
C VAL A 18 -17.75 -2.39 1.80
N LYS A 19 -18.60 -1.99 0.86
CA LYS A 19 -20.05 -2.23 0.96
C LYS A 19 -20.44 -3.71 0.82
N GLU A 20 -19.82 -4.42 -0.12
CA GLU A 20 -20.26 -5.76 -0.52
C GLU A 20 -19.43 -6.89 0.09
N VAL A 21 -18.17 -6.63 0.45
CA VAL A 21 -17.21 -7.67 0.88
C VAL A 21 -16.69 -7.41 2.30
N PHE A 22 -16.39 -6.17 2.66
CA PHE A 22 -15.82 -5.79 3.96
C PHE A 22 -16.72 -4.82 4.75
N PRO A 23 -18.00 -5.14 5.01
CA PRO A 23 -18.97 -4.17 5.53
C PRO A 23 -18.85 -3.90 7.04
N ASP A 24 -18.24 -4.81 7.80
CA ASP A 24 -18.18 -4.73 9.26
C ASP A 24 -16.89 -4.03 9.74
N PRO A 25 -16.95 -2.77 10.20
CA PRO A 25 -15.76 -2.03 10.64
C PRO A 25 -15.19 -2.51 11.98
N GLU A 26 -15.92 -3.35 12.74
CA GLU A 26 -15.44 -3.92 14.00
C GLU A 26 -14.64 -5.22 13.78
N ASN A 27 -14.74 -5.81 12.59
CA ASN A 27 -13.93 -6.96 12.21
C ASN A 27 -12.48 -6.51 11.88
N ASP A 28 -11.50 -7.21 12.46
CA ASP A 28 -10.09 -6.86 12.36
C ASP A 28 -9.51 -6.86 10.94
N TYR A 29 -10.05 -7.69 10.06
CA TYR A 29 -9.67 -7.74 8.66
C TYR A 29 -10.35 -6.59 7.89
N ASN A 30 -11.67 -6.48 8.01
CA ASN A 30 -12.46 -5.48 7.31
C ASN A 30 -12.03 -4.05 7.65
N LYS A 31 -11.77 -3.75 8.94
CA LYS A 31 -11.43 -2.40 9.42
C LYS A 31 -10.28 -1.75 8.66
N VAL A 32 -9.37 -2.56 8.09
CA VAL A 32 -8.26 -2.10 7.26
C VAL A 32 -8.75 -1.34 6.02
N TRP A 33 -9.89 -1.72 5.45
CA TRP A 33 -10.49 -1.10 4.26
C TRP A 33 -11.24 0.22 4.54
N HIS A 34 -11.53 0.53 5.80
CA HIS A 34 -12.30 1.73 6.18
C HIS A 34 -11.41 2.96 6.39
N ASN A 35 -11.98 4.15 6.18
CA ASN A 35 -11.30 5.44 6.32
C ASN A 35 -10.01 5.53 5.51
N LYS A 36 -10.05 5.09 4.24
CA LYS A 36 -8.90 5.08 3.33
C LYS A 36 -9.13 6.00 2.15
N PHE A 37 -8.09 6.73 1.77
CA PHE A 37 -8.01 7.41 0.48
C PHE A 37 -7.09 6.61 -0.46
N VAL A 38 -7.64 6.05 -1.53
CA VAL A 38 -6.88 5.26 -2.49
C VAL A 38 -6.23 6.18 -3.51
N PHE A 39 -4.92 6.03 -3.71
CA PHE A 39 -4.18 6.77 -4.73
C PHE A 39 -3.59 5.88 -5.83
N GLN A 40 -3.57 4.56 -5.63
CA GLN A 40 -3.07 3.60 -6.61
C GLN A 40 -3.86 2.29 -6.54
N GLU A 41 -4.40 1.87 -7.68
CA GLU A 41 -4.87 0.49 -7.89
C GLU A 41 -3.67 -0.37 -8.30
N VAL A 42 -3.60 -1.59 -7.77
CA VAL A 42 -2.56 -2.57 -8.15
C VAL A 42 -2.95 -3.29 -9.45
N GLY A 43 -4.26 -3.44 -9.70
CA GLY A 43 -4.82 -3.97 -10.95
C GLY A 43 -5.47 -5.35 -10.83
N ASN A 44 -5.34 -6.01 -9.68
CA ASN A 44 -5.93 -7.31 -9.36
C ASN A 44 -7.13 -7.22 -8.38
N GLY A 45 -7.43 -6.01 -7.86
CA GLY A 45 -8.38 -5.80 -6.77
C GLY A 45 -7.74 -5.20 -5.52
N ASP A 46 -6.40 -5.21 -5.45
CA ASP A 46 -5.64 -4.60 -4.37
C ASP A 46 -5.40 -3.11 -4.61
N TYR A 47 -5.15 -2.41 -3.51
CA TYR A 47 -4.94 -0.97 -3.51
C TYR A 47 -3.82 -0.55 -2.57
N ILE A 48 -3.19 0.58 -2.90
CA ILE A 48 -2.35 1.34 -1.99
C ILE A 48 -3.08 2.62 -1.62
N SER A 49 -3.14 2.88 -0.31
CA SER A 49 -4.00 3.92 0.25
C SER A 49 -3.30 4.76 1.33
N ILE A 50 -3.84 5.93 1.60
CA ILE A 50 -3.53 6.76 2.77
C ILE A 50 -4.59 6.47 3.84
N ASP A 51 -4.16 6.20 5.07
CA ASP A 51 -5.07 6.08 6.20
C ASP A 51 -5.54 7.48 6.67
N LEU A 52 -6.85 7.63 6.84
CA LEU A 52 -7.50 8.85 7.32
C LEU A 52 -7.96 8.73 8.78
N SER A 53 -7.75 7.57 9.41
CA SER A 53 -8.10 7.34 10.82
C SER A 53 -7.19 8.19 11.73
N PRO A 54 -7.70 8.81 12.80
CA PRO A 54 -6.92 9.75 13.62
C PRO A 54 -5.59 9.20 14.18
N ASP A 55 -5.53 7.91 14.51
CA ASP A 55 -4.37 7.22 15.09
C ASP A 55 -3.31 6.82 14.04
N LYS A 56 -3.68 6.80 12.75
CA LYS A 56 -2.85 6.35 11.63
C LYS A 56 -2.76 7.38 10.51
N TYR A 57 -3.27 8.59 10.74
CA TYR A 57 -3.46 9.60 9.71
C TYR A 57 -2.18 9.84 8.90
N GLY A 58 -2.26 9.66 7.58
CA GLY A 58 -1.15 9.88 6.65
C GLY A 58 -0.28 8.65 6.37
N LYS A 59 -0.39 7.56 7.15
CA LYS A 59 0.31 6.30 6.88
C LYS A 59 -0.15 5.69 5.56
N ILE A 60 0.77 5.05 4.86
CA ILE A 60 0.50 4.35 3.61
C ILE A 60 0.19 2.88 3.92
N ILE A 61 -1.01 2.44 3.58
CA ILE A 61 -1.52 1.11 3.90
C ILE A 61 -1.86 0.33 2.62
N TYR A 62 -1.41 -0.93 2.57
CA TYR A 62 -1.78 -1.88 1.54
C TYR A 62 -3.11 -2.57 1.84
N LEU A 63 -4.00 -2.62 0.86
CA LEU A 63 -5.32 -3.26 0.96
C LEU A 63 -5.35 -4.47 0.02
N SER A 64 -5.31 -5.68 0.57
CA SER A 64 -5.49 -6.91 -0.21
C SER A 64 -6.95 -7.34 -0.26
N HIS A 65 -7.41 -7.70 -1.45
CA HIS A 65 -8.77 -8.17 -1.74
C HIS A 65 -9.01 -9.63 -1.35
N ASP A 66 -7.97 -10.44 -1.18
CA ASP A 66 -8.05 -11.90 -1.05
C ASP A 66 -7.18 -12.50 0.07
N ASP A 67 -6.91 -11.74 1.15
CA ASP A 67 -6.10 -12.16 2.31
C ASP A 67 -4.62 -12.40 1.96
N GLY A 68 -4.09 -11.64 1.01
CA GLY A 68 -2.66 -11.55 0.72
C GLY A 68 -1.85 -11.13 1.94
N GLU A 69 -0.59 -11.57 2.00
CA GLU A 69 0.28 -11.35 3.17
C GLU A 69 0.40 -9.87 3.51
N GLY A 70 0.46 -9.03 2.48
CA GLY A 70 0.53 -7.57 2.59
C GLY A 70 -0.71 -6.90 3.18
N HIS A 71 -1.83 -7.61 3.40
CA HIS A 71 -3.05 -7.00 3.93
C HIS A 71 -2.81 -6.23 5.23
N GLY A 72 -3.08 -4.91 5.19
CA GLY A 72 -2.92 -4.01 6.34
C GLY A 72 -1.48 -3.64 6.69
N TYR A 73 -0.49 -3.99 5.86
CA TYR A 73 0.88 -3.53 6.05
C TYR A 73 0.98 -2.02 5.92
N VAL A 74 1.77 -1.43 6.80
CA VAL A 74 2.28 -0.07 6.64
C VAL A 74 3.44 -0.14 5.66
N MET A 75 3.29 0.49 4.49
CA MET A 75 4.38 0.63 3.51
C MET A 75 5.30 1.80 3.85
N ALA A 76 4.78 2.86 4.48
CA ALA A 76 5.52 4.03 4.96
C ALA A 76 4.66 4.86 5.94
N ASP A 77 5.29 5.71 6.77
CA ASP A 77 4.56 6.59 7.69
C ASP A 77 4.00 7.85 7.02
N SER A 78 4.44 8.13 5.80
CA SER A 78 3.92 9.23 4.99
C SER A 78 4.06 8.96 3.50
N PHE A 79 3.28 9.68 2.69
CA PHE A 79 3.39 9.61 1.23
C PHE A 79 4.77 10.04 0.72
N SER A 80 5.40 11.04 1.34
CA SER A 80 6.76 11.47 1.00
C SER A 80 7.81 10.41 1.31
N GLU A 81 7.67 9.70 2.43
CA GLU A 81 8.57 8.62 2.79
C GLU A 81 8.42 7.44 1.84
N LEU A 82 7.19 7.07 1.48
CA LEU A 82 6.95 6.05 0.46
C LEU A 82 7.70 6.40 -0.83
N LEU A 83 7.53 7.61 -1.36
CA LEU A 83 8.21 8.01 -2.60
C LEU A 83 9.73 7.95 -2.46
N SER A 84 10.28 8.42 -1.32
CA SER A 84 11.72 8.41 -1.06
C SER A 84 12.30 6.99 -0.99
N ASN A 85 11.65 6.10 -0.25
CA ASN A 85 12.14 4.73 -0.03
C ASN A 85 11.90 3.85 -1.26
N TRP A 86 10.73 3.96 -1.89
CA TRP A 86 10.36 3.14 -3.03
C TRP A 86 11.13 3.54 -4.30
N ALA A 87 11.48 4.81 -4.47
CA ALA A 87 12.33 5.28 -5.57
C ALA A 87 13.74 4.66 -5.52
N GLN A 88 14.31 4.47 -4.33
CA GLN A 88 15.62 3.81 -4.17
C GLN A 88 15.59 2.33 -4.62
N LEU A 89 14.41 1.74 -4.68
CA LEU A 89 14.20 0.39 -5.18
C LEU A 89 13.77 0.37 -6.65
N GLY A 90 13.72 1.53 -7.31
CA GLY A 90 13.27 1.65 -8.70
C GLY A 90 11.77 1.40 -8.87
N PHE A 91 10.96 1.66 -7.84
CA PHE A 91 9.51 1.39 -7.84
C PHE A 91 9.20 -0.06 -8.24
N VAL A 92 9.69 -1.01 -7.45
CA VAL A 92 9.62 -2.49 -7.66
C VAL A 92 8.25 -3.05 -8.05
N GLY A 93 7.18 -2.27 -7.89
CA GLY A 93 5.82 -2.61 -8.25
C GLY A 93 4.89 -2.59 -7.04
N GLY A 94 3.59 -2.55 -7.30
CA GLY A 94 2.55 -2.34 -6.29
C GLY A 94 2.14 -3.58 -5.53
N GLU A 95 2.31 -4.78 -6.08
CA GLU A 95 1.89 -6.03 -5.44
C GLU A 95 2.73 -6.34 -4.20
N ASP A 96 2.12 -7.00 -3.22
CA ASP A 96 2.76 -7.26 -1.93
C ASP A 96 4.09 -8.02 -2.05
N TRP A 97 4.15 -9.10 -2.81
CA TRP A 97 5.37 -9.89 -3.03
C TRP A 97 6.50 -9.10 -3.71
N GLN A 98 6.20 -7.96 -4.35
CA GLN A 98 7.21 -7.10 -4.97
C GLN A 98 7.96 -6.25 -3.93
N TRP A 99 7.29 -5.79 -2.87
CA TRP A 99 7.87 -4.88 -1.88
C TRP A 99 8.04 -5.50 -0.47
N LEU A 100 7.28 -6.55 -0.12
CA LEU A 100 7.39 -7.27 1.15
C LEU A 100 8.82 -7.71 1.51
N PRO A 101 9.68 -8.16 0.56
CA PRO A 101 11.05 -8.53 0.87
C PRO A 101 11.91 -7.41 1.46
N PHE A 102 11.46 -6.15 1.36
CA PHE A 102 12.13 -4.98 1.89
C PHE A 102 11.52 -4.47 3.20
N CYS A 103 10.52 -5.16 3.74
CA CYS A 103 9.91 -4.85 5.03
C CYS A 103 10.41 -5.82 6.10
N LYS A 104 10.63 -5.31 7.32
CA LYS A 104 11.00 -6.17 8.45
C LYS A 104 9.79 -6.85 9.07
N ASP A 105 8.68 -6.11 9.18
CA ASP A 105 7.42 -6.55 9.76
C ASP A 105 6.25 -5.71 9.19
N LYS A 106 5.02 -5.97 9.66
CA LYS A 106 3.79 -5.30 9.19
C LYS A 106 3.76 -3.78 9.42
N THR A 107 4.64 -3.26 10.27
CA THR A 107 4.57 -1.88 10.77
C THR A 107 5.80 -1.04 10.45
N SER A 108 6.91 -1.65 10.06
CA SER A 108 8.19 -0.97 9.85
C SER A 108 8.25 -0.08 8.61
N GLY A 109 7.37 -0.30 7.63
CA GLY A 109 7.53 0.28 6.30
C GLY A 109 8.60 -0.42 5.46
N ILE A 110 8.69 0.02 4.20
CA ILE A 110 9.72 -0.37 3.23
C ILE A 110 11.06 0.24 3.67
N ASP A 111 12.04 -0.63 3.91
CA ASP A 111 13.42 -0.25 4.26
C ASP A 111 14.34 -0.38 3.02
N PRO A 112 14.76 0.75 2.41
CA PRO A 112 15.64 0.75 1.26
C PRO A 112 17.11 0.42 1.61
N SER A 113 17.42 0.24 2.90
CA SER A 113 18.76 -0.07 3.39
C SER A 113 18.91 -1.52 3.91
N CYS A 114 17.84 -2.30 3.91
CA CYS A 114 17.90 -3.71 4.31
C CYS A 114 18.77 -4.55 3.35
N SER A 115 19.19 -5.73 3.79
CA SER A 115 20.08 -6.58 3.00
C SER A 115 19.51 -6.95 1.63
N ASN A 116 18.19 -7.17 1.53
CA ASN A 116 17.52 -7.45 0.26
C ASN A 116 17.51 -6.22 -0.66
N ALA A 117 17.27 -5.03 -0.10
CA ALA A 117 17.30 -3.78 -0.86
C ALA A 117 18.68 -3.49 -1.44
N LEU A 118 19.74 -3.65 -0.65
CA LEU A 118 21.12 -3.44 -1.08
C LEU A 118 21.57 -4.44 -2.16
N LEU A 119 21.06 -5.67 -2.09
CA LEU A 119 21.27 -6.69 -3.12
C LEU A 119 20.48 -6.37 -4.39
N TRP A 120 19.22 -5.96 -4.26
CA TRP A 120 18.38 -5.55 -5.37
C TRP A 120 19.00 -4.38 -6.14
N GLN A 121 19.35 -3.29 -5.46
CA GLN A 121 19.97 -2.10 -6.04
C GLN A 121 21.25 -2.42 -6.82
N HIS A 122 22.08 -3.34 -6.31
CA HIS A 122 23.23 -3.84 -7.04
C HIS A 122 22.85 -4.56 -8.33
N THR A 123 21.87 -5.44 -8.23
CA THR A 123 21.44 -6.32 -9.31
C THR A 123 20.87 -5.53 -10.47
N ILE A 124 20.13 -4.46 -10.19
CA ILE A 124 19.52 -3.59 -11.20
C ILE A 124 20.39 -2.38 -11.59
N GLY A 125 21.60 -2.26 -11.03
CA GLY A 125 22.57 -1.23 -11.43
C GLY A 125 22.27 0.18 -10.91
N LEU A 126 21.60 0.32 -9.77
CA LEU A 126 21.36 1.61 -9.10
C LEU A 126 22.52 2.05 -8.15
N ARG A 127 23.69 1.41 -8.25
CA ARG A 127 24.87 1.75 -7.45
C ARG A 127 25.75 2.81 -8.10
#